data_AF-A0A1G5RGT7-F1
#
_entry.id   AF-A0A1G5RGT7-F1
#
_cell.length_a   1.000
_cell.length_b   1.000
_cell.length_c   1.000
_cell.angle_alpha   90.00
_cell.angle_beta   90.00
_cell.angle_gamma   90.00
#
_symmetry.space_group_name_H-M   'P 1'
#
loop_
_entity.id
_entity.type
_entity.pdbx_description
1 polymer ?
#
loop_
_entity_poly.entity_id
_entity_poly.type
_entity_poly.pdbx_seq_one_letter_code
_entity_poly.pdbx_strand_id
1 'polypeptide(L)'
;MIFTDFKIFLNPNQAIEAYKNGNITIPIRWRNIAIKNKGQAAMRVLNFWASPFGEYEFYNSIDVWPGETKILNAPPNVIYYYRITAVNLDSTLTTEAEFNWV
;
A
#
# COMPACT_ATOMS: atom_id res chain seq x y z
N MET A 1 0.94 -6.12 17.30
CA MET A 1 1.36 -5.79 15.92
C MET A 1 2.14 -4.49 15.97
N ILE A 2 3.32 -4.45 15.35
CA ILE A 2 4.12 -3.23 15.25
C ILE A 2 3.91 -2.67 13.85
N PHE A 3 3.42 -1.44 13.78
CA PHE A 3 3.30 -0.68 12.55
C PHE A 3 4.61 0.08 12.36
N THR A 4 5.47 -0.45 11.50
CA THR A 4 6.75 0.19 11.17
C THR A 4 6.60 0.93 9.86
N ASP A 5 7.01 2.20 9.87
CA ASP A 5 7.09 3.01 8.66
C ASP A 5 8.18 2.44 7.73
N PHE A 6 7.98 2.60 6.43
CA PHE A 6 8.88 2.01 5.45
C PHE A 6 8.96 2.86 4.19
N LYS A 7 9.96 2.57 3.35
CA LYS A 7 10.16 3.20 2.05
C LYS A 7 10.35 2.17 0.96
N ILE A 8 9.99 2.54 -0.26
CA ILE A 8 10.14 1.70 -1.44
C ILE A 8 10.74 2.49 -2.61
N PHE A 9 11.34 1.77 -3.53
CA PHE A 9 11.76 2.27 -4.84
C PHE A 9 11.04 1.44 -5.92
N LEU A 10 10.46 2.13 -6.89
CA LEU A 10 9.75 1.51 -8.01
C LEU A 10 10.38 1.94 -9.32
N ASN A 11 10.97 0.98 -10.03
CA ASN A 11 11.44 1.16 -11.40
C ASN A 11 10.26 1.45 -12.35
N PRO A 12 10.52 1.92 -13.57
CA PRO A 12 9.45 2.22 -14.52
C PRO A 12 8.58 0.98 -14.82
N ASN A 13 7.26 1.18 -14.85
CA ASN A 13 6.24 0.13 -14.97
C ASN A 13 6.31 -0.99 -13.91
N GLN A 14 7.09 -0.83 -12.83
CA GLN A 14 7.23 -1.87 -11.82
C GLN A 14 6.02 -1.87 -10.88
N ALA A 15 5.53 -3.07 -10.57
CA ALA A 15 4.60 -3.33 -9.49
C ALA A 15 5.30 -4.16 -8.41
N ILE A 16 5.15 -3.78 -7.14
CA ILE A 16 5.67 -4.56 -5.99
C ILE A 16 4.61 -4.73 -4.91
N GLU A 17 4.72 -5.81 -4.16
CA GLU A 17 4.05 -5.96 -2.87
C GLU A 17 4.80 -5.12 -1.83
N ALA A 18 4.29 -3.91 -1.56
CA ALA A 18 4.94 -2.94 -0.67
C ALA A 18 4.77 -3.33 0.81
N TYR A 19 3.64 -3.97 1.14
CA TYR A 19 3.37 -4.47 2.48
C TYR A 19 2.47 -5.69 2.42
N LYS A 20 2.73 -6.70 3.26
CA LYS A 20 1.83 -7.83 3.48
C LYS A 20 1.98 -8.36 4.88
N ASN A 21 0.87 -8.53 5.58
CA ASN A 21 0.84 -9.10 6.92
C ASN A 21 -0.57 -9.58 7.26
N GLY A 22 -0.68 -10.48 8.22
CA GLY A 22 -1.94 -11.08 8.63
C GLY A 22 -1.75 -12.41 9.34
N ASN A 23 -2.85 -12.95 9.85
CA ASN A 23 -2.91 -14.24 10.52
C ASN A 23 -4.31 -14.84 10.33
N ILE A 24 -4.39 -16.16 10.18
CA ILE A 24 -5.63 -16.94 10.09
C ILE A 24 -6.41 -17.01 11.42
N THR A 25 -5.77 -16.83 12.58
CA THR A 25 -6.43 -17.06 13.88
C THR A 25 -7.13 -15.84 14.44
N ILE A 26 -6.50 -14.65 14.34
CA ILE A 26 -6.99 -13.42 14.98
C ILE A 26 -6.99 -12.30 13.92
N PRO A 27 -8.17 -11.82 13.49
CA PRO A 27 -8.25 -10.68 12.57
C PRO A 27 -7.87 -9.39 13.30
N ILE A 28 -7.29 -8.45 12.55
CA ILE A 28 -6.75 -7.20 13.10
C ILE A 28 -7.39 -6.01 12.38
N ARG A 29 -7.63 -4.93 13.13
CA ARG A 29 -8.00 -3.63 12.57
C ARG A 29 -6.74 -2.89 12.13
N TRP A 30 -6.71 -2.46 10.88
CA TRP A 30 -5.58 -1.76 10.29
C TRP A 30 -5.72 -0.24 10.45
N ARG A 31 -4.56 0.43 10.53
CA ARG A 31 -4.48 1.90 10.50
C ARG A 31 -4.44 2.39 9.07
N ASN A 32 -4.85 3.64 8.88
CA ASN A 32 -4.65 4.31 7.60
C ASN A 32 -3.14 4.49 7.37
N ILE A 33 -2.74 4.72 6.13
CA ILE A 33 -1.34 4.95 5.81
C ILE A 33 -1.19 6.21 4.98
N ALA A 34 -0.37 7.13 5.47
CA ALA A 34 0.03 8.33 4.76
C ALA A 34 1.21 7.99 3.85
N ILE A 35 1.04 8.27 2.57
CA ILE A 35 1.97 7.90 1.52
C ILE A 35 2.47 9.17 0.87
N LYS A 36 3.79 9.37 0.91
CA LYS A 36 4.46 10.52 0.33
C LYS A 36 5.30 10.10 -0.86
N ASN A 37 4.96 10.62 -2.04
CA ASN A 37 5.75 10.40 -3.25
C ASN A 37 6.91 11.39 -3.29
N LYS A 38 8.13 10.88 -3.14
CA LYS A 38 9.38 11.65 -3.17
C LYS A 38 10.05 11.63 -4.53
N GLY A 39 9.61 10.74 -5.43
CA GLY A 39 10.15 10.62 -6.77
C GLY A 39 9.50 11.58 -7.78
N GLN A 40 9.86 11.36 -9.05
CA GLN A 40 9.42 12.19 -10.18
C GLN A 40 8.29 11.54 -11.00
N ALA A 41 7.98 10.27 -10.74
CA ALA A 41 6.90 9.54 -11.41
C ALA A 41 5.67 9.38 -10.52
N ALA A 42 4.49 9.43 -11.13
CA ALA A 42 3.23 9.12 -10.47
C ALA A 42 3.16 7.62 -10.13
N MET A 43 2.56 7.30 -8.99
CA MET A 43 2.34 5.91 -8.59
C MET A 43 0.89 5.67 -8.18
N ARG A 44 0.44 4.44 -8.39
CA ARG A 44 -0.83 3.93 -7.88
C ARG A 44 -0.55 2.99 -6.72
N VAL A 45 -1.22 3.23 -5.61
CA VAL A 45 -1.18 2.34 -4.45
C VAL A 45 -2.55 1.67 -4.30
N LEU A 46 -2.52 0.35 -4.24
CA LEU A 46 -3.68 -0.54 -4.22
C LEU A 46 -3.75 -1.20 -2.84
N ASN A 47 -4.95 -1.23 -2.29
CA ASN A 47 -5.24 -1.83 -1.00
C ASN A 47 -6.04 -3.12 -1.18
N PHE A 48 -5.64 -4.19 -0.50
CA PHE A 48 -6.29 -5.48 -0.53
C PHE A 48 -6.48 -6.06 0.87
N TRP A 49 -7.51 -6.87 1.00
CA TRP A 49 -7.76 -7.68 2.20
C TRP A 49 -8.06 -9.12 1.79
N ALA A 50 -7.90 -10.05 2.72
CA ALA A 50 -8.39 -11.40 2.52
C ALA A 50 -9.07 -11.93 3.78
N SER A 51 -10.06 -12.80 3.54
CA SER A 51 -10.66 -13.70 4.53
C SER A 51 -9.62 -14.71 5.05
N PRO A 52 -9.92 -15.52 6.08
CA PRO A 52 -9.01 -16.57 6.55
C PRO A 52 -8.61 -17.57 5.46
N PHE A 53 -9.50 -17.75 4.49
CA PHE A 53 -9.34 -18.62 3.33
C PHE A 53 -9.76 -17.86 2.07
N GLY A 54 -9.09 -18.16 0.95
CA GLY A 54 -9.36 -17.55 -0.35
C GLY A 54 -8.30 -16.54 -0.79
N GLU A 55 -8.62 -15.82 -1.86
CA GLU A 55 -7.73 -14.87 -2.51
C GLU A 55 -7.82 -13.48 -1.88
N TYR A 56 -6.85 -12.62 -2.22
CA TYR A 56 -6.90 -11.20 -1.87
C TYR A 56 -7.92 -10.46 -2.72
N GLU A 57 -8.85 -9.79 -2.05
CA GLU A 57 -9.87 -8.95 -2.64
C GLU A 57 -9.43 -7.49 -2.65
N PHE A 58 -9.68 -6.81 -3.76
CA PHE A 58 -9.43 -5.38 -3.89
C PHE A 58 -10.38 -4.59 -2.98
N TYR A 59 -9.83 -3.61 -2.25
CA TYR A 59 -10.63 -2.70 -1.43
C TYR A 59 -10.72 -1.31 -2.05
N ASN A 60 -9.59 -0.62 -2.17
CA ASN A 60 -9.51 0.72 -2.72
C ASN A 60 -8.13 1.00 -3.31
N SER A 61 -8.01 2.14 -3.96
CA SER A 61 -6.73 2.62 -4.48
C SER A 61 -6.67 4.14 -4.46
N ILE A 62 -5.43 4.64 -4.49
CA ILE A 62 -5.15 6.06 -4.69
C ILE A 62 -4.00 6.21 -5.68
N ASP A 63 -4.06 7.29 -6.45
CA ASP A 63 -2.92 7.77 -7.23
C ASP A 63 -2.23 8.89 -6.46
N VAL A 64 -0.91 8.78 -6.28
CA VAL A 64 -0.08 9.75 -5.56
C VAL A 64 0.88 10.39 -6.57
N TRP A 65 0.65 11.66 -6.87
CA TRP A 65 1.46 12.41 -7.81
C TRP A 65 2.82 12.81 -7.21
N PRO A 66 3.83 13.12 -8.04
CA PRO A 66 5.14 13.58 -7.55
C PRO A 66 5.02 14.73 -6.55
N GLY A 67 5.70 14.59 -5.40
CA GLY A 67 5.69 15.59 -4.31
C GLY A 67 4.43 15.58 -3.43
N GLU A 68 3.40 14.81 -3.79
CA GLU A 68 2.15 14.75 -3.05
C GLU A 68 2.25 13.83 -1.82
N THR A 69 1.40 14.09 -0.83
CA THR A 69 1.13 13.16 0.27
C THR A 69 -0.37 12.86 0.30
N LYS A 70 -0.74 11.58 0.25
CA LYS A 70 -2.15 11.14 0.35
C LYS A 70 -2.32 10.06 1.39
N ILE A 71 -3.56 9.91 1.87
CA ILE A 71 -3.93 8.87 2.81
C ILE A 71 -4.63 7.74 2.05
N LEU A 72 -4.11 6.52 2.21
CA LEU A 72 -4.81 5.30 1.83
C LEU A 72 -5.61 4.81 3.03
N ASN A 73 -6.94 4.83 2.90
CA ASN A 73 -7.83 4.38 3.96
C ASN A 73 -7.79 2.86 4.07
N ALA A 74 -7.58 2.35 5.29
CA ALA A 74 -7.70 0.94 5.58
C ALA A 74 -9.17 0.49 5.59
N PRO A 75 -9.46 -0.80 5.34
CA PRO A 75 -10.79 -1.35 5.51
C PRO A 75 -11.35 -1.06 6.91
N PRO A 76 -12.62 -0.66 7.04
CA PRO A 76 -13.22 -0.31 8.33
C PRO A 76 -13.47 -1.52 9.24
N ASN A 77 -13.32 -2.74 8.71
CA ASN A 77 -13.54 -4.00 9.41
C ASN A 77 -12.22 -4.59 9.89
N VAL A 78 -12.30 -5.47 10.89
CA VAL A 78 -11.17 -6.36 11.22
C VAL A 78 -11.00 -7.37 10.08
N ILE A 79 -9.77 -7.59 9.64
CA ILE A 79 -9.45 -8.48 8.52
C ILE A 79 -8.29 -9.40 8.88
N TYR A 80 -8.26 -10.59 8.27
CA TYR A 80 -7.26 -11.62 8.58
C TYR A 80 -5.94 -11.32 7.90
N TYR A 81 -5.99 -10.93 6.62
CA TYR A 81 -4.81 -10.57 5.86
C TYR A 81 -4.98 -9.22 5.18
N TYR A 82 -3.88 -8.47 5.14
CA TYR A 82 -3.80 -7.14 4.56
C TYR A 82 -2.60 -7.05 3.64
N ARG A 83 -2.79 -6.47 2.46
CA ARG A 83 -1.73 -6.28 1.47
C ARG A 83 -1.86 -4.92 0.81
N ILE A 84 -0.72 -4.25 0.66
CA ILE A 84 -0.57 -3.05 -0.14
C ILE A 84 0.33 -3.37 -1.32
N THR A 85 -0.13 -3.06 -2.52
CA THR A 85 0.67 -3.14 -3.75
C THR A 85 0.89 -1.73 -4.27
N ALA A 86 2.13 -1.41 -4.66
CA ALA A 86 2.45 -0.13 -5.27
C ALA A 86 2.94 -0.33 -6.70
N VAL A 87 2.47 0.52 -7.61
CA VAL A 87 2.75 0.44 -9.05
C VAL A 87 3.25 1.80 -9.53
N ASN A 88 4.39 1.82 -10.18
CA ASN A 88 4.85 3.00 -10.91
C ASN A 88 4.10 3.11 -12.24
N LEU A 89 3.43 4.23 -12.46
CA LEU A 89 2.62 4.48 -13.66
C LEU A 89 3.44 5.05 -14.82
N ASP A 90 4.69 5.45 -14.55
CA ASP A 90 5.60 5.98 -15.55
C ASP A 90 6.45 4.87 -16.17
N SER A 91 6.70 4.97 -17.48
CA SER A 91 7.46 3.99 -18.26
C SER A 91 8.94 4.33 -18.40
N THR A 92 9.38 5.48 -17.87
CA THR A 92 10.75 6.00 -18.02
C THR A 92 11.43 6.37 -16.70
N LEU A 93 10.68 6.86 -15.72
CA LEU A 93 11.21 7.41 -14.47
C LEU A 93 10.97 6.47 -13.30
N THR A 94 11.99 6.29 -12.46
CA THR A 94 11.87 5.63 -11.16
C THR A 94 11.22 6.56 -10.14
N THR A 95 10.49 6.01 -9.19
CA THR A 95 9.96 6.77 -8.05
C THR A 95 10.33 6.17 -6.69
N GLU A 96 10.50 7.05 -5.70
CA GLU A 96 10.68 6.70 -4.29
C GLU A 96 9.43 7.13 -3.52
N ALA A 97 8.98 6.29 -2.60
CA ALA A 97 7.84 6.60 -1.75
C ALA A 97 8.06 6.19 -0.30
N GLU A 98 7.59 7.04 0.61
CA GLU A 98 7.58 6.82 2.06
C GLU A 98 6.15 6.49 2.51
N PHE A 99 6.02 5.50 3.38
CA PHE A 99 4.77 4.97 3.89
C PHE A 99 4.78 5.06 5.42
N ASN A 100 3.87 5.86 5.99
CA ASN A 100 3.81 6.12 7.43
C ASN A 100 2.41 5.83 7.98
N TRP A 101 2.30 5.02 9.02
CA TRP A 101 1.00 4.62 9.58
C TRP A 101 0.37 5.73 10.43
N VAL A 102 -0.92 6.01 10.22
CA VAL A 102 -1.68 7.08 10.90
C VAL A 102 -2.98 6.59 11.53
#